data_AF-A0A8S0S8E5-F1
#
_entry.id   AF-A0A8S0S8E5-F1
#
_cell.length_a   1.000
_cell.length_b   1.000
_cell.length_c   1.000
_cell.angle_alpha   90.00
_cell.angle_beta   90.00
_cell.angle_gamma   90.00
#
_symmetry.space_group_name_H-M   'P 1'
#
loop_
_entity.id
_entity.type
_entity.pdbx_description
1 polymer ?
#
loop_
_entity_poly.entity_id
_entity_poly.type
_entity_poly.pdbx_seq_one_letter_code
_entity_poly.pdbx_strand_id
1 'polypeptide(L)'
;MFRYAGTATELKLTGTETLALSRATCIVMLIAYISYLVFQLWTHRQLFEASEDEKEDSDLVSNESAIIGFWSAFIWLVLMTGVIALLSEYVVGTIEDASNSWGLSVSFISVILLPIVGNAAEHAGAIIFAFKNKLDITLGVAMGSATQIAIFVIPLSVIMAWIMGIDMNLDFNILETSCLALSIIITTFCLQDGTSHYLKGLVLLLCYLVMGVCFFIFRTPKNHAETVNDITMRSSNVGLMRV
;
A
#
# COMPACT_ATOMS: atom_id res chain seq x y z
N MET A 1 -12.14 15.99 -38.33
CA MET A 1 -12.27 17.21 -37.49
C MET A 1 -12.70 16.72 -36.12
N PHE A 2 -11.82 16.12 -35.31
CA PHE A 2 -10.87 16.79 -34.41
C PHE A 2 -9.59 15.95 -34.28
N ARG A 3 -8.47 16.50 -34.76
CA ARG A 3 -7.11 16.08 -34.39
C ARG A 3 -6.53 17.25 -33.60
N TYR A 4 -6.73 17.27 -32.29
CA TYR A 4 -5.78 17.94 -31.39
C TYR A 4 -4.68 16.88 -31.21
N ALA A 5 -3.47 16.99 -31.78
CA ALA A 5 -2.52 18.08 -31.61
C ALA A 5 -2.34 18.47 -30.14
N GLY A 6 -2.35 17.47 -29.26
CA GLY A 6 -1.59 17.48 -28.03
C GLY A 6 -0.27 16.76 -28.28
N THR A 7 0.70 17.45 -28.86
CA THR A 7 2.10 17.19 -28.52
C THR A 7 2.22 17.50 -27.02
N ALA A 8 1.80 16.54 -26.19
CA ALA A 8 2.35 16.43 -24.87
C ALA A 8 3.84 16.22 -25.13
N THR A 9 4.61 17.29 -25.02
CA THR A 9 6.04 17.17 -24.74
C THR A 9 6.08 16.28 -23.51
N GLU A 10 6.29 14.96 -23.70
CA GLU A 10 6.63 14.08 -22.61
C GLU A 10 7.86 14.74 -22.00
N LEU A 11 7.66 15.42 -20.88
CA LEU A 11 8.72 15.83 -19.98
C LEU A 11 9.26 14.51 -19.45
N LYS A 12 10.05 13.81 -20.28
CA LYS A 12 10.85 12.67 -19.88
C LYS A 12 11.92 13.25 -18.97
N LEU A 13 11.52 13.45 -17.72
CA LEU A 13 12.44 13.65 -16.62
C LEU A 13 13.49 12.56 -16.74
N THR A 14 14.76 12.96 -16.77
CA THR A 14 15.88 12.02 -16.74
C THR A 14 15.77 11.15 -15.49
N GLY A 15 16.30 9.92 -15.52
CA GLY A 15 16.18 8.99 -14.37
C GLY A 15 16.69 9.57 -13.04
N THR A 16 17.60 10.53 -13.11
CA THR A 16 18.10 11.30 -11.96
C THR A 16 17.11 12.35 -11.44
N GLU A 17 16.34 12.99 -12.33
CA GLU A 17 15.33 13.99 -11.96
C GLU A 17 14.10 13.32 -11.35
N THR A 18 13.66 12.17 -11.87
CA THR A 18 12.54 11.40 -11.28
C THR A 18 12.88 10.90 -9.88
N LEU A 19 14.12 10.47 -9.68
CA LEU A 19 14.63 10.03 -8.38
C LEU A 19 14.71 11.19 -7.37
N ALA A 20 15.25 12.34 -7.78
CA ALA A 20 15.31 13.53 -6.93
C ALA A 20 13.91 14.02 -6.54
N LEU A 21 12.97 14.05 -7.49
CA LEU A 21 11.58 14.41 -7.25
C LEU A 21 10.89 13.41 -6.30
N SER A 22 11.15 12.11 -6.47
CA SER A 22 10.61 11.06 -5.59
C SER A 22 11.10 11.24 -4.15
N ARG A 23 12.41 11.47 -3.96
CA ARG A 23 13.01 11.70 -2.64
C ARG A 23 12.45 12.96 -1.97
N ALA A 24 12.34 14.06 -2.73
CA ALA A 24 11.75 15.30 -2.22
C ALA A 24 10.28 15.10 -1.79
N THR A 25 9.48 14.41 -2.61
CA THR A 25 8.08 14.09 -2.29
C THR A 25 7.99 13.22 -1.04
N CYS A 26 8.86 12.22 -0.88
CA CYS A 26 8.90 11.37 0.31
C CYS A 26 9.20 12.14 1.60
N ILE A 27 10.14 13.10 1.55
CA ILE A 27 10.42 13.97 2.70
C ILE A 27 9.17 14.79 3.09
N VAL A 28 8.47 15.36 2.11
CA VAL A 28 7.24 16.12 2.35
C VAL A 28 6.14 15.23 2.95
N MET A 29 5.95 14.01 2.43
CA MET A 29 4.98 13.05 2.96
C MET A 29 5.29 12.66 4.41
N LEU A 30 6.56 12.44 4.77
CA LEU A 30 6.96 12.15 6.15
C LEU A 30 6.74 13.33 7.10
N ILE A 31 7.01 14.56 6.66
CA ILE A 31 6.69 15.77 7.44
C ILE A 31 5.18 15.89 7.67
N ALA A 32 4.38 15.59 6.64
CA ALA A 32 2.93 15.56 6.75
C ALA A 32 2.48 14.48 7.75
N TYR A 33 3.09 13.30 7.74
CA TYR A 33 2.80 12.25 8.71
C TYR A 33 3.17 12.62 10.14
N ILE A 34 4.34 13.25 10.37
CA ILE A 34 4.71 13.75 11.71
C ILE A 34 3.70 14.80 12.18
N SER A 35 3.29 15.70 11.30
CA SER A 35 2.27 16.70 11.60
C SER A 35 0.92 16.05 11.95
N TYR A 36 0.54 15.00 11.21
CA TYR A 36 -0.62 14.18 11.49
C TYR A 36 -0.53 13.45 12.85
N LEU A 37 0.62 12.89 13.21
CA LEU A 37 0.84 12.27 14.53
C LEU A 37 0.75 13.29 15.66
N VAL A 38 1.32 14.47 15.50
CA VAL A 38 1.16 15.57 16.48
C VAL A 38 -0.31 15.96 16.60
N PHE A 39 -1.03 15.99 15.49
CA PHE A 39 -2.46 16.26 15.49
C PHE A 39 -3.22 15.21 16.30
N GLN A 40 -3.00 13.94 15.98
CA GLN A 40 -3.68 12.77 16.55
C GLN A 40 -3.35 12.55 18.03
N LEU A 41 -2.07 12.61 18.41
CA LEU A 41 -1.61 12.24 19.76
C LEU A 41 -1.70 13.39 20.76
N TRP A 42 -1.60 14.64 20.30
CA TRP A 42 -1.56 15.80 21.19
C TRP A 42 -2.77 16.71 21.02
N THR A 43 -2.95 17.30 19.83
CA THR A 43 -3.91 18.41 19.70
C THR A 43 -5.38 17.98 19.70
N HIS A 44 -5.68 16.81 19.13
CA HIS A 44 -7.04 16.31 18.91
C HIS A 44 -7.22 14.89 19.42
N ARG A 45 -6.44 14.52 20.46
CA ARG A 45 -6.44 13.19 21.07
C ARG A 45 -7.85 12.68 21.42
N GLN A 46 -8.71 13.57 21.91
CA GLN A 46 -10.10 13.25 22.27
C GLN A 46 -10.95 12.68 21.12
N LEU A 47 -10.68 13.09 19.86
CA LEU A 47 -11.41 12.56 18.70
C LEU A 47 -11.02 11.11 18.39
N PHE A 48 -9.80 10.72 18.74
CA PHE A 48 -9.26 9.39 18.45
C PHE A 48 -9.43 8.43 19.63
N GLU A 49 -9.30 8.90 20.89
CA GLU A 49 -9.55 8.10 22.11
C GLU A 49 -10.97 7.53 22.13
N ALA A 50 -11.99 8.34 21.80
CA ALA A 50 -13.37 7.88 21.73
C ALA A 50 -13.59 6.75 20.69
N SER A 51 -12.79 6.72 19.63
CA SER A 51 -12.85 5.67 18.61
C SER A 51 -12.10 4.40 19.02
N GLU A 52 -11.17 4.49 19.97
CA GLU A 52 -10.43 3.36 20.54
C GLU A 52 -11.23 2.67 21.64
N ASP A 53 -11.87 3.44 22.53
CA ASP A 53 -12.76 2.90 23.56
C ASP A 53 -13.92 2.09 22.93
N GLU A 54 -14.50 2.61 21.84
CA GLU A 54 -15.54 1.89 21.11
C GLU A 54 -15.03 0.59 20.47
N LYS A 55 -13.74 0.49 20.10
CA LYS A 55 -13.13 -0.74 19.58
C LYS A 55 -13.02 -1.79 20.66
N GLU A 56 -12.44 -1.42 21.81
CA GLU A 56 -12.24 -2.31 22.96
C GLU A 56 -13.57 -2.89 23.46
N ASP A 57 -14.64 -2.08 23.52
CA ASP A 57 -15.99 -2.52 23.90
C ASP A 57 -16.64 -3.51 22.90
N SER A 58 -16.13 -3.60 21.67
CA SER A 58 -16.65 -4.52 20.63
C SER A 58 -15.89 -5.82 20.47
N ASP A 59 -14.81 -6.08 21.19
CA ASP A 59 -14.05 -7.31 20.95
C ASP A 59 -14.82 -8.57 21.40
N LEU A 60 -15.00 -9.52 20.48
CA LEU A 60 -15.52 -10.88 20.76
C LEU A 60 -14.41 -11.85 21.16
N VAL A 61 -13.16 -11.39 21.19
CA VAL A 61 -12.04 -12.20 21.67
C VAL A 61 -11.83 -11.85 23.13
N SER A 62 -12.73 -12.41 23.94
CA SER A 62 -12.67 -12.51 25.39
C SER A 62 -12.70 -11.21 26.19
N ASN A 63 -13.55 -11.26 27.20
CA ASN A 63 -13.51 -10.49 28.44
C ASN A 63 -12.23 -10.85 29.24
N GLU A 64 -11.06 -10.77 28.62
CA GLU A 64 -9.76 -10.94 29.26
C GLU A 64 -9.15 -9.55 29.40
N SER A 65 -9.29 -8.99 30.60
CA SER A 65 -8.36 -7.98 31.11
C SER A 65 -6.95 -8.32 30.64
N ALA A 66 -6.22 -7.41 30.00
CA ALA A 66 -4.88 -7.68 29.46
C ALA A 66 -4.01 -8.52 30.43
N ILE A 67 -3.94 -9.83 30.20
CA ILE A 67 -3.28 -10.78 31.12
C ILE A 67 -1.75 -10.72 30.95
N ILE A 68 -1.28 -10.10 29.87
CA ILE A 68 0.13 -9.96 29.53
C ILE A 68 0.72 -8.69 30.14
N GLY A 69 1.55 -8.85 31.17
CA GLY A 69 2.35 -7.77 31.74
C GLY A 69 3.31 -7.17 30.71
N PHE A 70 3.71 -5.91 30.90
CA PHE A 70 4.55 -5.13 29.98
C PHE A 70 5.76 -5.90 29.41
N TRP A 71 6.49 -6.60 30.28
CA TRP A 71 7.66 -7.38 29.87
C TRP A 71 7.31 -8.58 28.99
N SER A 72 6.19 -9.26 29.27
CA SER A 72 5.73 -10.36 28.42
C SER A 72 5.27 -9.85 27.05
N ALA A 73 4.57 -8.71 27.00
CA ALA A 73 4.17 -8.07 25.75
C ALA A 73 5.39 -7.65 24.91
N PHE A 74 6.39 -7.03 25.54
CA PHE A 74 7.63 -6.63 24.86
C PHE A 74 8.39 -7.84 24.28
N ILE A 75 8.50 -8.94 25.04
CA ILE A 75 9.15 -10.17 24.55
C ILE A 75 8.39 -10.75 23.36
N TRP A 76 7.06 -10.84 23.46
CA TRP A 76 6.22 -11.34 22.36
C TRP A 76 6.32 -10.47 21.11
N LEU A 77 6.36 -9.14 21.28
CA LEU A 77 6.54 -8.20 20.17
C LEU A 77 7.86 -8.49 19.43
N VAL A 78 8.99 -8.51 20.13
CA VAL A 78 10.31 -8.76 19.53
C VAL A 78 10.36 -10.13 18.87
N LEU A 79 9.84 -11.16 19.53
CA LEU A 79 9.82 -12.53 19.00
C LEU A 79 9.00 -12.61 17.71
N MET A 80 7.79 -12.06 17.70
CA MET A 80 6.92 -12.10 16.53
C MET A 80 7.46 -11.26 15.38
N THR A 81 8.04 -10.09 15.66
CA THR A 81 8.73 -9.31 14.64
C THR A 81 9.89 -10.10 14.01
N GLY A 82 10.67 -10.83 14.81
CA GLY A 82 11.74 -11.69 14.30
C GLY A 82 11.23 -12.83 13.41
N VAL A 83 10.13 -13.50 13.82
CA VAL A 83 9.50 -14.55 13.02
C VAL A 83 8.97 -13.99 11.70
N ILE A 84 8.29 -12.84 11.72
CA ILE A 84 7.78 -12.19 10.52
C ILE A 84 8.92 -11.76 9.59
N ALA A 85 10.02 -11.24 10.12
CA ALA A 85 11.19 -10.86 9.31
C ALA A 85 11.78 -12.07 8.57
N LEU A 86 11.94 -13.20 9.27
CA LEU A 86 12.43 -14.46 8.68
C LEU A 86 11.46 -14.98 7.60
N LEU A 87 10.15 -14.98 7.88
CA LEU A 87 9.15 -15.41 6.90
C LEU A 87 9.10 -14.46 5.69
N SER A 88 9.30 -13.16 5.90
CA SER A 88 9.34 -12.16 4.84
C SER A 88 10.51 -12.39 3.89
N GLU A 89 11.69 -12.76 4.39
CA GLU A 89 12.84 -13.11 3.55
C GLU A 89 12.53 -14.33 2.66
N TYR A 90 11.91 -15.38 3.21
CA TYR A 90 11.49 -16.54 2.43
C TYR A 90 10.39 -16.20 1.40
N VAL A 91 9.41 -15.38 1.78
CA VAL A 91 8.35 -14.94 0.86
C VAL A 91 8.96 -14.16 -0.29
N VAL A 92 9.77 -13.13 -0.03
CA VAL A 92 10.40 -12.32 -1.08
C VAL A 92 11.28 -13.16 -1.99
N GLY A 93 12.08 -14.07 -1.43
CA GLY A 93 12.94 -14.97 -2.21
C GLY A 93 12.19 -15.95 -3.12
N THR A 94 10.92 -16.25 -2.83
CA THR A 94 10.10 -17.19 -3.62
C THR A 94 9.18 -16.52 -4.62
N ILE A 95 9.06 -15.18 -4.62
CA ILE A 95 8.17 -14.44 -5.53
C ILE A 95 8.50 -14.72 -7.00
N GLU A 96 9.78 -14.71 -7.36
CA GLU A 96 10.19 -14.88 -8.76
C GLU A 96 10.02 -16.33 -9.25
N ASP A 97 10.32 -17.31 -8.40
CA ASP A 97 10.08 -18.73 -8.68
C ASP A 97 8.58 -19.05 -8.77
N ALA A 98 7.77 -18.48 -7.88
CA ALA A 98 6.32 -18.60 -7.92
C ALA A 98 5.74 -17.96 -9.18
N SER A 99 6.24 -16.78 -9.58
CA SER A 99 5.86 -16.12 -10.83
C SER A 99 6.13 -17.02 -12.05
N ASN A 100 7.32 -17.61 -12.12
CA ASN A 100 7.70 -18.50 -13.23
C ASN A 100 6.90 -19.82 -13.22
N SER A 101 6.69 -20.43 -12.06
CA SER A 101 5.99 -21.72 -11.93
C SER A 101 4.49 -21.60 -12.16
N TRP A 102 3.84 -20.54 -11.68
CA TRP A 102 2.39 -20.35 -11.79
C TRP A 102 1.99 -19.56 -13.04
N GLY A 103 2.96 -19.01 -13.77
CA GLY A 103 2.72 -18.17 -14.94
C GLY A 103 2.00 -16.87 -14.61
N LEU A 104 2.16 -16.36 -13.38
CA LEU A 104 1.60 -15.09 -12.92
C LEU A 104 2.65 -13.98 -13.00
N SER A 105 2.24 -12.72 -13.16
CA SER A 105 3.17 -11.60 -13.14
C SER A 105 3.64 -11.28 -11.72
N VAL A 106 4.89 -10.83 -11.56
CA VAL A 106 5.42 -10.37 -10.26
C VAL A 106 4.59 -9.21 -9.71
N SER A 107 4.11 -8.31 -10.59
CA SER A 107 3.21 -7.21 -10.21
C SER A 107 1.87 -7.73 -9.69
N PHE A 108 1.25 -8.77 -10.28
CA PHE A 108 0.03 -9.37 -9.74
C PHE A 108 0.24 -9.99 -8.36
N ILE A 109 1.33 -10.74 -8.17
CA ILE A 109 1.67 -11.34 -6.87
C ILE A 109 1.88 -10.24 -5.82
N SER A 110 2.60 -9.17 -6.17
CA SER A 110 2.99 -8.10 -5.25
C SER A 110 1.88 -7.11 -4.92
N VAL A 111 1.04 -6.75 -5.89
CA VAL A 111 0.00 -5.73 -5.74
C VAL A 111 -1.33 -6.33 -5.26
N ILE A 112 -1.64 -7.57 -5.62
CA ILE A 112 -2.93 -8.20 -5.28
C ILE A 112 -2.77 -9.25 -4.18
N LEU A 113 -1.86 -10.21 -4.35
CA LEU A 113 -1.82 -11.41 -3.51
C LEU A 113 -1.18 -11.12 -2.14
N LEU A 114 -0.01 -10.46 -2.14
CA LEU A 114 0.74 -10.11 -0.93
C LEU A 114 -0.07 -9.23 0.05
N PRO A 115 -0.74 -8.14 -0.38
CA PRO A 115 -1.51 -7.29 0.54
C PRO A 115 -2.73 -8.00 1.14
N ILE A 116 -3.37 -8.93 0.40
CA ILE A 116 -4.48 -9.72 0.93
C ILE A 116 -4.00 -10.56 2.13
N VAL A 117 -2.86 -11.24 1.99
CA VAL A 117 -2.33 -12.12 3.05
C VAL A 117 -1.76 -11.28 4.20
N GLY A 118 -0.98 -10.24 3.89
CA GLY A 118 -0.34 -9.38 4.89
C GLY A 118 -1.35 -8.65 5.78
N ASN A 119 -2.48 -8.23 5.22
CA ASN A 119 -3.50 -7.46 5.93
C ASN A 119 -4.73 -8.31 6.30
N ALA A 120 -4.66 -9.65 6.17
CA ALA A 120 -5.80 -10.54 6.39
C ALA A 120 -6.40 -10.42 7.79
N ALA A 121 -5.54 -10.30 8.81
CA ALA A 121 -5.97 -10.16 10.20
C ALA A 121 -6.74 -8.85 10.43
N GLU A 122 -6.21 -7.73 9.90
CA GLU A 122 -6.87 -6.42 9.97
C GLU A 122 -8.21 -6.43 9.23
N HIS A 123 -8.25 -7.00 8.02
CA HIS A 123 -9.48 -7.14 7.24
C HIS A 123 -10.53 -8.01 7.96
N ALA A 124 -10.11 -9.12 8.57
CA ALA A 124 -11.00 -9.96 9.36
C ALA A 124 -11.61 -9.18 10.54
N GLY A 125 -10.79 -8.43 11.28
CA GLY A 125 -11.26 -7.55 12.35
C GLY A 125 -12.27 -6.50 11.86
N ALA A 126 -11.94 -5.81 10.76
CA ALA A 126 -12.81 -4.80 10.15
C ALA A 126 -14.18 -5.38 9.73
N ILE A 127 -14.20 -6.59 9.17
CA ILE A 127 -15.44 -7.30 8.80
C ILE A 127 -16.25 -7.69 10.04
N ILE A 128 -15.60 -8.16 11.11
CA ILE A 128 -16.27 -8.49 12.37
C ILE A 128 -16.96 -7.25 12.97
N PHE A 129 -16.27 -6.10 13.01
CA PHE A 129 -16.87 -4.85 13.49
C PHE A 129 -18.02 -4.38 12.58
N ALA A 130 -17.94 -4.63 11.28
CA ALA A 130 -19.03 -4.33 10.35
C ALA A 130 -20.28 -5.17 10.65
N PHE A 131 -20.12 -6.47 10.96
CA PHE A 131 -21.23 -7.33 11.39
C PHE A 131 -21.86 -6.90 12.72
N LYS A 132 -21.09 -6.23 13.59
CA LYS A 132 -21.58 -5.60 14.83
C LYS A 132 -22.24 -4.24 14.61
N ASN A 133 -22.43 -3.83 13.36
CA ASN A 133 -22.99 -2.53 13.01
C ASN A 133 -22.15 -1.35 13.53
N LYS A 134 -20.83 -1.56 13.72
CA LYS A 134 -19.86 -0.52 14.10
C LYS A 134 -19.06 -0.07 12.87
N LEU A 135 -19.75 0.56 11.93
CA LEU A 135 -19.15 0.94 10.64
C LEU A 135 -18.06 2.01 10.76
N ASP A 136 -18.18 2.94 11.71
CA ASP A 136 -17.16 3.98 11.93
C ASP A 136 -15.83 3.37 12.35
N ILE A 137 -15.87 2.30 13.17
CA ILE A 137 -14.69 1.51 13.55
C ILE A 137 -14.10 0.79 12.33
N THR A 138 -14.93 0.10 11.55
CA THR A 138 -14.50 -0.61 10.33
C THR A 138 -13.80 0.34 9.36
N LEU A 139 -14.39 1.52 9.11
CA LEU A 139 -13.82 2.54 8.24
C LEU A 139 -12.55 3.13 8.83
N GLY A 140 -12.51 3.37 10.15
CA GLY A 140 -11.32 3.83 10.85
C GLY A 140 -10.14 2.87 10.74
N VAL A 141 -10.37 1.55 10.88
CA VAL A 141 -9.33 0.52 10.70
C VAL A 141 -8.83 0.53 9.24
N ALA A 142 -9.73 0.49 8.26
CA ALA A 142 -9.36 0.42 6.85
C ALA A 142 -8.66 1.70 6.35
N MET A 143 -9.24 2.88 6.60
CA MET A 143 -8.70 4.16 6.16
C MET A 143 -7.43 4.55 6.92
N GLY A 144 -7.33 4.19 8.20
CA GLY A 144 -6.13 4.39 9.02
C GLY A 144 -4.94 3.61 8.46
N SER A 145 -5.12 2.29 8.23
CA SER A 145 -4.09 1.42 7.63
C SER A 145 -3.66 1.92 6.25
N ALA A 146 -4.62 2.27 5.37
CA ALA A 146 -4.33 2.81 4.04
C ALA A 146 -3.55 4.13 4.09
N THR A 147 -3.93 5.05 5.00
CA THR A 147 -3.23 6.32 5.20
C THR A 147 -1.81 6.06 5.68
N GLN A 148 -1.63 5.22 6.70
CA GLN A 148 -0.31 4.87 7.24
C GLN A 148 0.61 4.28 6.17
N ILE A 149 0.11 3.37 5.32
CA ILE A 149 0.90 2.82 4.23
C ILE A 149 1.33 3.93 3.26
N ALA A 150 0.40 4.80 2.86
CA ALA A 150 0.62 5.84 1.85
C ALA A 150 1.59 6.95 2.30
N ILE A 151 1.41 7.51 3.50
CA ILE A 151 2.17 8.70 3.95
C ILE A 151 3.34 8.38 4.88
N PHE A 152 3.44 7.14 5.37
CA PHE A 152 4.56 6.71 6.22
C PHE A 152 5.35 5.55 5.64
N VAL A 153 4.73 4.39 5.40
CA VAL A 153 5.47 3.16 5.02
C VAL A 153 6.18 3.31 3.68
N ILE A 154 5.47 3.76 2.63
CA ILE A 154 6.05 3.95 1.29
C ILE A 154 7.18 5.01 1.31
N PRO A 155 6.96 6.22 1.84
CA PRO A 155 8.02 7.24 1.90
C PRO A 155 9.23 6.79 2.72
N LEU A 156 9.01 6.12 3.86
CA LEU A 156 10.09 5.62 4.69
C LEU A 156 10.91 4.57 3.95
N SER A 157 10.27 3.69 3.18
CA SER A 157 10.94 2.67 2.37
C SER A 157 11.88 3.31 1.33
N VAL A 158 11.43 4.36 0.65
CA VAL A 158 12.25 5.11 -0.33
C VAL A 158 13.46 5.78 0.36
N ILE A 159 13.28 6.36 1.54
CA ILE A 159 14.38 6.98 2.29
C ILE A 159 15.37 5.93 2.80
N MET A 160 14.89 4.78 3.30
CA MET A 160 15.76 3.69 3.72
C MET A 160 16.58 3.13 2.56
N ALA A 161 15.95 2.93 1.39
CA ALA A 161 16.65 2.53 0.17
C ALA A 161 17.73 3.55 -0.20
N TRP A 162 17.43 4.85 -0.10
CA TRP A 162 18.41 5.91 -0.35
C TRP A 162 19.61 5.86 0.60
N ILE A 163 19.39 5.60 1.89
CA ILE A 163 20.48 5.43 2.88
C ILE A 163 21.34 4.21 2.56
N MET A 164 20.74 3.13 2.05
CA MET A 164 21.43 1.91 1.63
C MET A 164 22.14 2.04 0.26
N GLY A 165 22.02 3.18 -0.42
CA GLY A 165 22.59 3.39 -1.75
C GLY A 165 21.82 2.70 -2.88
N ILE A 166 20.57 2.29 -2.63
CA ILE A 166 19.67 1.69 -3.60
C ILE A 166 18.77 2.79 -4.16
N ASP A 167 18.76 2.94 -5.48
CA ASP A 167 17.93 3.93 -6.14
C ASP A 167 16.49 3.41 -6.30
N MET A 168 15.67 3.66 -5.26
CA MET A 168 14.23 3.41 -5.26
C MET A 168 13.47 4.71 -5.55
N ASN A 169 12.50 4.67 -6.47
CA ASN A 169 11.68 5.83 -6.84
C ASN A 169 10.17 5.58 -6.70
N LEU A 170 9.39 6.67 -6.65
CA LEU A 170 7.92 6.64 -6.57
C LEU A 170 7.32 6.70 -7.98
N ASP A 171 7.90 5.94 -8.92
CA ASP A 171 7.51 5.91 -10.33
C ASP A 171 6.66 4.66 -10.60
N PHE A 172 5.37 4.75 -10.25
CA PHE A 172 4.40 3.69 -10.52
C PHE A 172 4.06 3.60 -12.00
N ASN A 173 3.71 2.41 -12.46
CA ASN A 173 3.23 2.24 -13.82
C ASN A 173 1.91 3.00 -14.03
N ILE A 174 1.58 3.33 -15.29
CA ILE A 174 0.33 4.02 -15.62
C ILE A 174 -0.89 3.21 -15.17
N LEU A 175 -0.82 1.88 -15.23
CA LEU A 175 -1.88 0.99 -14.77
C LEU A 175 -2.04 1.07 -13.24
N GLU A 176 -0.93 0.98 -12.49
CA GLU A 176 -0.91 1.06 -11.02
C GLU A 176 -1.43 2.41 -10.54
N THR A 177 -0.94 3.50 -11.11
CA THR A 177 -1.37 4.87 -10.79
C THR A 177 -2.85 5.06 -11.10
N SER A 178 -3.33 4.55 -12.25
CA SER A 178 -4.74 4.67 -12.64
C SER A 178 -5.66 3.86 -11.74
N CYS A 179 -5.27 2.63 -11.37
CA CYS A 179 -6.02 1.81 -10.44
C CYS A 179 -6.09 2.43 -9.04
N LEU A 180 -4.97 2.97 -8.54
CA LEU A 180 -4.93 3.66 -7.25
C LEU A 180 -5.85 4.90 -7.27
N ALA A 181 -5.73 5.75 -8.29
CA ALA A 181 -6.56 6.95 -8.42
C ALA A 181 -8.06 6.59 -8.52
N LEU A 182 -8.41 5.59 -9.34
CA LEU A 182 -9.79 5.13 -9.49
C LEU A 182 -10.34 4.56 -8.18
N SER A 183 -9.53 3.78 -7.45
CA SER A 183 -9.89 3.21 -6.15
C SER A 183 -10.21 4.32 -5.13
N ILE A 184 -9.36 5.36 -5.04
CA ILE A 184 -9.59 6.50 -4.15
C ILE A 184 -10.87 7.24 -4.53
N ILE A 185 -11.09 7.51 -5.82
CA ILE A 185 -12.27 8.24 -6.30
C ILE A 185 -13.56 7.47 -5.99
N ILE A 186 -13.63 6.18 -6.37
CA ILE A 186 -14.83 5.35 -6.16
C ILE A 186 -15.10 5.20 -4.66
N THR A 187 -14.07 4.94 -3.86
CA THR A 187 -14.22 4.79 -2.41
C THR A 187 -14.71 6.09 -1.77
N THR A 188 -14.17 7.24 -2.17
CA THR A 188 -14.61 8.56 -1.69
C THR A 188 -16.08 8.79 -2.00
N PHE A 189 -16.52 8.55 -3.25
CA PHE A 189 -17.92 8.70 -3.62
C PHE A 189 -18.86 7.73 -2.89
N CYS A 190 -18.44 6.48 -2.66
CA CYS A 190 -19.25 5.53 -1.89
C CYS A 190 -19.43 5.95 -0.43
N LEU A 191 -18.40 6.55 0.17
CA LEU A 191 -18.39 6.93 1.60
C LEU A 191 -18.96 8.34 1.87
N GLN A 192 -19.02 9.23 0.87
CA GLN A 192 -19.40 10.64 1.07
C GLN A 192 -20.82 10.82 1.65
N ASP A 193 -21.75 9.92 1.36
CA ASP A 193 -23.13 10.03 1.85
C ASP A 193 -23.31 9.58 3.32
N GLY A 194 -22.26 9.07 3.96
CA GLY A 194 -22.32 8.58 5.35
C GLY A 194 -23.24 7.37 5.60
N THR A 195 -23.75 6.74 4.53
CA THR A 195 -24.67 5.58 4.58
C THR A 195 -24.04 4.37 3.92
N SER A 196 -24.19 3.20 4.56
CA SER A 196 -23.71 1.92 4.02
C SER A 196 -24.87 0.97 3.72
N HIS A 197 -24.88 0.43 2.51
CA HIS A 197 -25.84 -0.57 2.05
C HIS A 197 -25.09 -1.67 1.32
N TYR A 198 -25.65 -2.89 1.28
CA TYR A 198 -25.03 -4.04 0.64
C TYR A 198 -24.62 -3.77 -0.82
N LEU A 199 -25.39 -2.95 -1.53
CA LEU A 199 -25.09 -2.59 -2.93
C LEU A 199 -23.81 -1.74 -3.05
N LYS A 200 -23.59 -0.77 -2.15
CA LYS A 200 -22.36 0.03 -2.13
C LYS A 200 -21.13 -0.86 -1.86
N GLY A 201 -21.26 -1.77 -0.89
CA GLY A 201 -20.21 -2.77 -0.60
C GLY A 201 -19.94 -3.70 -1.79
N LEU A 202 -20.99 -4.17 -2.47
CA LEU A 202 -20.85 -5.00 -3.67
C LEU A 202 -20.14 -4.26 -4.81
N VAL A 203 -20.44 -2.97 -5.03
CA VAL A 203 -19.77 -2.16 -6.06
C VAL A 203 -18.27 -2.05 -5.78
N LEU A 204 -17.86 -1.82 -4.52
CA LEU A 204 -16.45 -1.77 -4.14
C LEU A 204 -15.75 -3.12 -4.36
N LEU A 205 -16.40 -4.23 -4.02
CA LEU A 205 -15.87 -5.58 -4.24
C LEU A 205 -15.72 -5.91 -5.72
N LEU A 206 -16.71 -5.57 -6.54
CA LEU A 206 -16.66 -5.75 -7.99
C LEU A 206 -15.57 -4.87 -8.63
N CYS A 207 -15.41 -3.63 -8.16
CA CYS A 207 -14.33 -2.75 -8.60
C CYS A 207 -12.95 -3.36 -8.29
N TYR A 208 -12.76 -3.87 -7.07
CA TYR A 208 -11.54 -4.57 -6.69
C TYR A 208 -11.28 -5.81 -7.56
N LEU A 209 -12.31 -6.61 -7.84
CA LEU A 209 -12.19 -7.77 -8.72
C LEU A 209 -11.77 -7.38 -10.13
N VAL A 210 -12.39 -6.35 -10.71
CA VAL A 210 -12.03 -5.85 -12.05
C VAL A 210 -10.57 -5.38 -12.07
N MET A 211 -10.13 -4.62 -11.06
CA MET A 211 -8.71 -4.23 -10.94
C MET A 211 -7.79 -5.45 -10.84
N GLY A 212 -8.13 -6.45 -10.02
CA GLY A 212 -7.37 -7.70 -9.91
C GLY A 212 -7.28 -8.46 -11.25
N VAL A 213 -8.37 -8.53 -12.01
CA VAL A 213 -8.38 -9.12 -13.35
C VAL A 213 -7.52 -8.31 -14.33
N CYS A 214 -7.51 -6.97 -14.24
CA CYS A 214 -6.61 -6.14 -15.04
C CYS A 214 -5.15 -6.50 -14.76
N PHE A 215 -4.72 -6.60 -13.50
CA PHE A 215 -3.35 -7.01 -13.15
C PHE A 215 -3.03 -8.46 -13.54
N PHE A 216 -4.03 -9.34 -13.54
CA PHE A 216 -3.87 -10.73 -13.96
C PHE A 216 -3.64 -10.86 -15.48
N ILE A 217 -4.41 -10.10 -16.28
CA ILE A 217 -4.34 -10.14 -17.75
C ILE A 217 -3.14 -9.35 -18.27
N PHE A 218 -2.93 -8.14 -17.74
CA PHE A 218 -1.75 -7.33 -18.06
C PHE A 218 -0.53 -7.94 -17.36
N ARG A 219 -0.01 -9.01 -17.94
CA ARG A 219 1.37 -9.39 -17.73
C ARG A 219 2.20 -8.21 -18.20
N THR A 220 2.80 -7.45 -17.30
CA THR A 220 3.92 -6.59 -17.69
C THR A 220 4.95 -7.53 -18.30
N PRO A 221 5.17 -7.50 -19.63
CA PRO A 221 6.17 -8.38 -20.19
C PRO A 221 7.51 -7.96 -19.60
N LYS A 222 8.32 -8.93 -19.15
CA LYS A 222 9.77 -8.73 -18.98
C LYS A 222 10.33 -8.42 -20.38
N ASN A 223 10.28 -7.17 -20.82
CA ASN A 223 10.61 -6.74 -22.18
C ASN A 223 11.39 -5.41 -22.03
N HIS A 224 12.67 -5.25 -22.40
CA HIS A 224 13.52 -5.90 -23.38
C HIS A 224 14.99 -5.74 -22.95
N ALA A 225 15.74 -6.82 -22.79
CA ALA A 225 17.21 -6.76 -22.69
C ALA A 225 17.93 -7.34 -23.91
N GLU A 226 17.24 -7.95 -24.89
CA GLU A 226 17.93 -8.77 -25.92
C GLU A 226 17.53 -8.52 -27.39
N THR A 227 16.95 -7.39 -27.80
CA THR A 227 16.70 -7.25 -29.26
C THR A 227 16.81 -5.86 -29.90
N VAL A 228 17.28 -4.83 -29.21
CA VAL A 228 17.72 -3.58 -29.88
C VAL A 228 18.76 -2.90 -28.98
N ASN A 229 20.06 -3.13 -29.22
CA ASN A 229 21.18 -2.20 -28.98
C ASN A 229 22.51 -2.96 -29.06
N ASP A 230 22.71 -3.64 -30.18
CA ASP A 230 24.04 -3.59 -30.78
C ASP A 230 24.12 -2.20 -31.44
N ILE A 231 25.14 -1.42 -31.07
CA ILE A 231 25.44 -0.07 -31.56
C ILE A 231 24.69 1.08 -30.83
N THR A 232 25.42 1.64 -29.85
CA THR A 232 25.33 2.99 -29.23
C THR A 232 24.79 3.11 -27.81
N MET A 233 25.74 3.49 -26.93
CA MET A 233 25.61 4.07 -25.58
C MET A 233 25.40 3.09 -24.42
N ARG A 234 26.55 2.59 -23.93
CA ARG A 234 26.80 2.43 -22.49
C ARG A 234 26.55 3.77 -21.79
N SER A 235 25.42 3.91 -21.11
CA SER A 235 25.30 4.81 -19.95
C SER A 235 24.35 4.19 -18.94
N SER A 236 24.93 3.67 -17.86
CA SER A 236 24.33 3.58 -16.52
C SER A 236 22.87 3.10 -16.42
N ASN A 237 22.61 1.85 -16.76
CA ASN A 237 21.49 1.12 -16.17
C ASN A 237 21.92 0.64 -14.77
N VAL A 238 21.89 1.54 -13.79
CA VAL A 238 21.65 1.12 -12.40
C VAL A 238 20.17 0.79 -12.37
N GLY A 239 19.81 -0.44 -12.04
CA GLY A 239 18.41 -0.86 -11.98
C GLY A 239 17.66 0.00 -10.97
N LEU A 240 16.88 0.97 -11.44
CA LEU A 240 15.98 1.76 -10.62
C LEU A 240 14.87 0.82 -10.12
N MET A 241 14.86 0.54 -8.82
CA MET A 241 13.75 -0.17 -8.21
C MET A 241 12.57 0.81 -8.08
N ARG A 242 11.37 0.31 -8.40
CA ARG A 242 10.12 1.05 -8.22
C ARG A 242 9.45 0.56 -6.94
N VAL A 243 8.73 1.46 -6.28
CA VAL A 243 7.81 1.12 -5.18
C VAL A 243 6.74 0.17 -5.67
#